data_AF-A0A1H8QJ67-F1
#
_entry.id   AF-A0A1H8QJ67-F1
#
_cell.length_a   1.000
_cell.length_b   1.000
_cell.length_c   1.000
_cell.angle_alpha   90.00
_cell.angle_beta   90.00
_cell.angle_gamma   90.00
#
_symmetry.space_group_name_H-M   'P 1'
#
loop_
_entity.id
_entity.type
_entity.pdbx_description
1 polymer ?
#
loop_
_entity_poly.entity_id
_entity_poly.type
_entity_poly.pdbx_seq_one_letter_code
_entity_poly.pdbx_strand_id
1 'polypeptide(L)'
;MRDVLVLGSTGNTGGRVLRQLRDRGVPARAATRRPTQPGQVWFGWAGRSTQQPGWAVLRPSWFMQTFTGDHLVARTVRDGEIVTATGDARVGFVDATDFAAVAVRALTDAEPHNTEHAARHAAMDDAIREGSEDRVTDTVERVTGRPARDFRTFANEEIR
;
A
#
# COMPACT_ATOMS: atom_id res chain seq x y z
N MET A 1 -1.75 -17.11 17.91
CA MET A 1 -1.27 -15.80 17.39
C MET A 1 -0.78 -16.02 15.96
N ARG A 2 -1.24 -15.22 14.99
CA ARG A 2 -0.74 -15.31 13.61
C ARG A 2 0.61 -14.59 13.53
N ASP A 3 1.63 -15.28 13.06
CA ASP A 3 2.95 -14.72 12.80
C ASP A 3 2.97 -14.21 11.36
N VAL A 4 3.21 -12.91 11.17
CA VAL A 4 3.08 -12.26 9.86
C VAL A 4 4.45 -12.19 9.17
N LEU A 5 4.52 -12.72 7.96
CA LEU A 5 5.70 -12.57 7.11
C LEU A 5 5.50 -11.46 6.10
N VAL A 6 6.32 -10.41 6.17
CA VAL A 6 6.25 -9.28 5.24
C VAL A 6 7.34 -9.38 4.18
N LEU A 7 6.92 -9.55 2.91
CA LEU A 7 7.79 -9.48 1.74
C LEU A 7 8.03 -8.03 1.33
N GLY A 8 9.17 -7.77 0.68
CA GLY A 8 9.51 -6.41 0.21
C GLY A 8 9.60 -5.40 1.35
N SER A 9 10.03 -5.84 2.54
CA SER A 9 10.01 -5.07 3.79
C SER A 9 10.93 -3.85 3.80
N THR A 10 11.79 -3.68 2.79
CA THR A 10 12.62 -2.47 2.60
C THR A 10 11.99 -1.48 1.62
N GLY A 11 10.91 -1.88 0.94
CA GLY A 11 10.19 -1.04 -0.01
C GLY A 11 9.22 -0.08 0.65
N ASN A 12 8.68 0.84 -0.15
CA ASN A 12 7.76 1.89 0.28
C ASN A 12 6.58 1.34 1.09
N THR A 13 5.99 0.24 0.62
CA THR A 13 4.82 -0.38 1.24
C THR A 13 5.19 -1.39 2.31
N GLY A 14 6.04 -2.37 2.00
CA GLY A 14 6.38 -3.44 2.93
C GLY A 14 7.04 -2.95 4.23
N GLY A 15 7.89 -1.91 4.15
CA GLY A 15 8.48 -1.31 5.35
C GLY A 15 7.45 -0.62 6.25
N ARG A 16 6.44 0.03 5.67
CA ARG A 16 5.33 0.65 6.42
C ARG A 16 4.45 -0.40 7.08
N VAL A 17 4.11 -1.48 6.38
CA VAL A 17 3.35 -2.60 6.95
C VAL A 17 4.11 -3.23 8.12
N LEU A 18 5.39 -3.56 7.92
CA LEU A 18 6.20 -4.17 8.97
C LEU A 18 6.31 -3.29 10.22
N ARG A 19 6.52 -1.97 10.04
CA ARG A 19 6.56 -1.01 11.15
C ARG A 19 5.22 -0.98 11.89
N GLN A 20 4.12 -0.78 11.17
CA GLN A 20 2.80 -0.69 11.79
C GLN A 20 2.37 -1.97 12.52
N LEU A 21 2.75 -3.16 12.02
CA LEU A 21 2.52 -4.43 12.73
C LEU A 21 3.27 -4.45 14.07
N ARG A 22 4.55 -4.07 14.06
CA ARG A 22 5.41 -4.04 15.26
C ARG A 22 4.92 -3.03 16.29
N ASP A 23 4.52 -1.85 15.83
CA ASP A 23 3.96 -0.80 16.70
C ASP A 23 2.68 -1.26 17.42
N ARG A 24 1.93 -2.19 16.82
CA ARG A 24 0.73 -2.82 17.39
C ARG A 24 1.02 -4.08 18.21
N GLY A 25 2.29 -4.43 18.41
CA GLY A 25 2.71 -5.65 19.11
C GLY A 25 2.39 -6.95 18.36
N VAL A 26 2.08 -6.87 17.06
CA VAL A 26 1.82 -8.06 16.24
C VAL A 26 3.16 -8.68 15.83
N PRO A 27 3.42 -9.96 16.14
CA PRO A 27 4.63 -10.64 15.70
C PRO A 27 4.76 -10.59 14.18
N ALA A 28 5.80 -9.91 13.69
CA ALA A 28 6.03 -9.73 12.27
C ALA A 28 7.52 -9.81 11.90
N ARG A 29 7.80 -10.61 10.87
CA ARG A 29 9.16 -10.88 10.35
C ARG A 29 9.33 -10.31 8.95
N ALA A 30 10.53 -9.82 8.69
CA ALA A 30 10.93 -9.32 7.39
C ALA A 30 11.46 -10.47 6.52
N ALA A 31 10.81 -10.77 5.40
CA ALA A 31 11.34 -11.71 4.43
C ALA A 31 12.39 -11.04 3.53
N THR A 32 13.54 -11.67 3.38
CA THR A 32 14.65 -11.19 2.54
C THR A 32 15.39 -12.37 1.92
N ARG A 33 16.10 -12.13 0.82
CA ARG A 33 17.02 -13.12 0.24
C ARG A 33 18.37 -13.16 0.97
N ARG A 34 18.67 -12.15 1.79
CA ARG A 34 19.93 -12.00 2.54
C ARG A 34 19.63 -11.46 3.94
N PRO A 35 19.38 -12.32 4.94
CA PRO A 35 19.12 -11.89 6.31
C PRO A 35 20.44 -11.45 6.97
N THR A 36 20.49 -10.21 7.42
CA THR A 36 21.65 -9.59 8.10
C THR A 36 21.29 -9.01 9.46
N GLN A 37 20.00 -8.99 9.84
CA GLN A 37 19.50 -8.37 11.08
C GLN A 37 18.52 -9.30 11.82
N PRO A 38 18.41 -9.19 13.16
CA PRO A 38 17.38 -9.88 13.92
C PRO A 38 15.95 -9.60 13.40
N GLY A 39 15.10 -10.62 13.37
CA GLY A 39 13.74 -10.53 12.84
C GLY A 39 13.62 -10.57 11.30
N GLN A 40 14.73 -10.77 10.60
CA GLN A 40 14.74 -11.13 9.18
C GLN A 40 14.74 -12.64 9.01
N VAL A 41 14.02 -13.13 8.01
CA VAL A 41 14.05 -14.54 7.61
C VAL A 41 14.36 -14.67 6.13
N TRP A 42 15.07 -15.73 5.79
CA TRP A 42 15.29 -16.05 4.40
C TRP A 42 13.97 -16.42 3.72
N PHE A 43 13.74 -15.89 2.53
CA PHE A 43 12.59 -16.22 1.69
C PHE A 43 13.04 -16.52 0.26
N GLY A 44 12.47 -17.60 -0.30
CA GLY A 44 12.59 -17.94 -1.71
C GLY A 44 11.27 -18.51 -2.23
N TRP A 45 10.83 -18.06 -3.40
CA TRP A 45 9.54 -18.41 -4.00
C TRP A 45 9.31 -19.92 -4.18
N ALA A 46 10.38 -20.69 -4.40
CA ALA A 46 10.32 -22.13 -4.57
C ALA A 46 10.27 -22.92 -3.23
N GLY A 47 10.37 -22.24 -2.09
CA GLY A 47 10.38 -22.88 -0.77
C GLY A 47 8.98 -23.31 -0.32
N ARG A 48 8.77 -24.60 -0.06
CA ARG A 48 7.49 -25.08 0.51
C ARG A 48 7.18 -24.48 1.89
N SER A 49 8.19 -24.12 2.67
CA SER A 49 8.05 -23.45 3.97
C SER A 49 7.60 -21.99 3.89
N THR A 50 7.46 -21.43 2.68
CA THR A 50 7.00 -20.04 2.48
C THR A 50 5.56 -19.95 1.99
N GLN A 51 4.83 -21.08 1.91
CA GLN A 51 3.40 -21.11 1.61
C GLN A 51 2.59 -20.79 2.88
N GLN A 52 1.58 -19.92 2.76
CA GLN A 52 0.75 -19.50 3.89
C GLN A 52 -0.73 -19.82 3.63
N PRO A 53 -1.48 -20.31 4.64
CA PRO A 53 -2.92 -20.46 4.51
C PRO A 53 -3.61 -19.10 4.62
N GLY A 54 -4.32 -18.74 3.55
CA GLY A 54 -5.13 -17.53 3.46
C GLY A 54 -4.43 -16.36 2.75
N TRP A 55 -5.23 -15.56 2.05
CA TRP A 55 -4.72 -14.48 1.20
C TRP A 55 -5.70 -13.30 1.13
N ALA A 56 -5.16 -12.12 0.83
CA ALA A 56 -5.92 -10.93 0.48
C ALA A 56 -5.13 -10.17 -0.58
N VAL A 57 -5.81 -9.70 -1.62
CA VAL A 57 -5.21 -8.88 -2.69
C VAL A 57 -5.65 -7.44 -2.51
N LEU A 58 -4.70 -6.54 -2.37
CA LEU A 58 -4.92 -5.09 -2.38
C LEU A 58 -4.36 -4.50 -3.67
N ARG A 59 -5.16 -3.71 -4.38
CA ARG A 59 -4.81 -3.12 -5.68
C ARG A 59 -4.80 -1.59 -5.59
N PRO A 60 -3.69 -0.97 -5.18
CA PRO A 60 -3.58 0.49 -5.21
C PRO A 60 -3.52 0.97 -6.67
N SER A 61 -4.04 2.17 -6.93
CA SER A 61 -3.90 2.86 -8.21
C SER A 61 -2.50 3.48 -8.33
N TRP A 62 -2.30 4.66 -7.73
CA TRP A 62 -1.06 5.41 -7.76
C TRP A 62 -0.69 5.96 -6.38
N PHE A 63 0.55 5.74 -5.95
CA PHE A 63 1.00 6.21 -4.64
C PHE A 63 1.39 7.68 -4.64
N MET A 64 0.97 8.42 -3.61
CA MET A 64 1.41 9.80 -3.39
C MET A 64 2.93 9.91 -3.23
N GLN A 65 3.61 8.87 -2.76
CA GLN A 65 5.08 8.83 -2.64
C GLN A 65 5.82 8.97 -3.98
N THR A 66 5.13 8.81 -5.12
CA THR A 66 5.68 9.14 -6.45
C THR A 66 6.01 10.64 -6.59
N PHE A 67 5.39 11.52 -5.81
CA PHE A 67 5.67 12.97 -5.81
C PHE A 67 6.77 13.40 -4.84
N THR A 68 7.40 12.45 -4.13
CA THR A 68 8.42 12.76 -3.11
C THR A 68 9.79 12.18 -3.48
N GLY A 69 10.84 12.74 -2.88
CA GLY A 69 12.22 12.27 -3.05
C GLY A 69 12.72 12.38 -4.50
N ASP A 70 13.43 11.34 -4.96
CA ASP A 70 14.12 11.32 -6.25
C ASP A 70 13.33 10.70 -7.40
N HIS A 71 12.06 10.34 -7.17
CA HIS A 71 11.22 9.76 -8.20
C HIS A 71 11.04 10.72 -9.39
N LEU A 72 10.90 10.19 -10.61
CA LEU A 72 10.85 11.00 -11.84
C LEU A 72 9.76 12.08 -11.79
N VAL A 73 8.56 11.74 -11.32
CA VAL A 73 7.46 12.70 -11.13
C VAL A 73 7.78 13.74 -10.06
N ALA A 74 8.47 13.38 -8.97
CA ALA A 74 8.89 14.33 -7.96
C ALA A 74 9.86 15.39 -8.53
N ARG A 75 10.71 15.00 -9.50
CA ARG A 75 11.63 15.92 -10.19
C ARG A 75 10.86 16.94 -11.03
N THR A 76 9.91 16.48 -11.84
CA THR A 76 9.13 17.37 -12.70
C THR A 76 8.29 18.33 -11.87
N VAL A 77 7.72 17.87 -10.74
CA VAL A 77 6.97 18.73 -9.82
C VAL A 77 7.84 19.88 -9.29
N ARG A 78 9.11 19.62 -8.97
CA ARG A 78 10.06 20.66 -8.55
C ARG A 78 10.39 21.65 -9.67
N ASP A 79 10.32 21.20 -10.92
CA ASP A 79 10.43 22.05 -12.11
C ASP A 79 9.12 22.82 -12.41
N GLY A 80 8.09 22.66 -11.57
CA GLY A 80 6.80 23.37 -11.65
C GLY A 80 5.72 22.65 -12.47
N GLU A 81 5.97 21.42 -12.93
CA GLU A 81 5.05 20.68 -13.81
C GLU A 81 4.83 19.23 -13.38
N ILE A 82 3.61 18.70 -13.55
CA ILE A 82 3.35 17.27 -13.35
C ILE A 82 3.34 16.59 -14.72
N VAL A 83 4.49 16.06 -15.14
CA VAL A 83 4.62 15.34 -16.42
C VAL A 83 4.35 13.85 -16.23
N THR A 84 3.30 13.35 -16.90
CA THR A 84 2.84 11.96 -16.82
C THR A 84 2.27 11.50 -18.17
N ALA A 85 2.04 10.19 -18.33
CA ALA A 85 1.38 9.63 -19.52
C ALA A 85 -0.15 9.57 -19.39
N THR A 86 -0.75 10.26 -18.40
CA THR A 86 -2.20 10.14 -18.12
C THR A 86 -3.05 11.12 -18.92
N GLY A 87 -2.44 12.12 -19.59
CA GLY A 87 -3.18 13.18 -20.27
C GLY A 87 -4.18 13.87 -19.33
N ASP A 88 -5.39 14.14 -19.81
CA ASP A 88 -6.48 14.73 -19.03
C ASP A 88 -7.26 13.69 -18.19
N ALA A 89 -6.81 12.44 -18.13
CA ALA A 89 -7.49 11.41 -17.36
C ALA A 89 -7.45 11.71 -15.85
N ARG A 90 -8.56 11.46 -15.17
CA ARG A 90 -8.65 11.52 -13.71
C ARG A 90 -7.96 10.29 -13.11
N VAL A 91 -7.12 10.51 -12.10
CA VAL A 91 -6.36 9.43 -11.44
C VAL A 91 -6.51 9.52 -9.93
N GLY A 92 -6.92 8.42 -9.30
CA GLY A 92 -6.94 8.30 -7.85
C GLY A 92 -5.54 8.11 -7.29
N PHE A 93 -5.25 8.81 -6.18
CA PHE A 93 -4.00 8.70 -5.44
C PHE A 93 -4.23 8.13 -4.05
N VAL A 94 -3.26 7.37 -3.55
CA VAL A 94 -3.29 6.80 -2.19
C VAL A 94 -1.97 7.03 -1.47
N ASP A 95 -2.01 7.43 -0.20
CA ASP A 95 -0.81 7.44 0.65
C ASP A 95 -0.42 5.99 0.98
N ALA A 96 0.84 5.60 0.75
CA ALA A 96 1.34 4.28 1.12
C ALA A 96 1.20 3.93 2.61
N THR A 97 1.08 4.93 3.49
CA THR A 97 0.82 4.78 4.92
C THR A 97 -0.60 4.34 5.19
N ASP A 98 -1.58 4.90 4.49
CA ASP A 98 -2.98 4.50 4.56
C ASP A 98 -3.18 3.13 3.93
N PHE A 99 -2.55 2.88 2.78
CA PHE A 99 -2.51 1.56 2.18
C PHE A 99 -1.93 0.51 3.15
N ALA A 100 -0.83 0.83 3.82
CA ALA A 100 -0.24 -0.06 4.82
C ALA A 100 -1.18 -0.30 6.00
N ALA A 101 -1.96 0.70 6.43
CA ALA A 101 -2.95 0.54 7.50
C ALA A 101 -4.08 -0.42 7.09
N VAL A 102 -4.56 -0.33 5.84
CA VAL A 102 -5.52 -1.28 5.27
C VAL A 102 -4.93 -2.69 5.20
N ALA A 103 -3.67 -2.84 4.76
CA ALA A 103 -2.99 -4.13 4.74
C ALA A 103 -2.82 -4.73 6.14
N VAL A 104 -2.41 -3.93 7.12
CA VAL A 104 -2.29 -4.35 8.53
C VAL A 104 -3.65 -4.81 9.06
N ARG A 105 -4.73 -4.08 8.75
CA ARG A 105 -6.08 -4.48 9.14
C ARG A 105 -6.41 -5.85 8.55
N ALA A 106 -6.30 -6.02 7.23
CA ALA A 106 -6.60 -7.28 6.55
C ALA A 106 -5.77 -8.47 7.07
N LEU A 107 -4.51 -8.26 7.43
CA LEU A 107 -3.62 -9.29 8.00
C LEU A 107 -3.97 -9.66 9.46
N THR A 108 -4.67 -8.77 10.17
CA THR A 108 -5.02 -8.94 11.60
C THR A 108 -6.49 -9.25 11.83
N ASP A 109 -7.33 -9.23 10.80
CA ASP A 109 -8.70 -9.75 10.83
C ASP A 109 -8.75 -11.20 11.33
N ALA A 110 -9.78 -11.51 12.12
CA ALA A 110 -9.98 -12.85 12.67
C ALA A 110 -10.14 -13.89 11.55
N GLU A 111 -10.88 -13.55 10.50
CA GLU A 111 -11.06 -14.38 9.31
C GLU A 111 -10.25 -13.85 8.13
N PRO A 112 -9.43 -14.69 7.47
CA PRO A 112 -8.78 -14.30 6.23
C PRO A 112 -9.84 -13.98 5.18
N HIS A 113 -9.70 -12.83 4.53
CA HIS A 113 -10.67 -12.36 3.54
C HIS A 113 -10.81 -13.33 2.35
N ASN A 114 -9.73 -14.04 1.97
CA ASN A 114 -9.70 -15.10 0.95
C ASN A 114 -10.46 -14.75 -0.34
N THR A 115 -10.49 -13.47 -0.66
CA THR A 115 -11.28 -12.93 -1.75
C THR A 115 -10.39 -11.95 -2.48
N GLU A 116 -10.45 -12.07 -3.80
CA GLU A 116 -10.14 -10.94 -4.65
C GLU A 116 -11.47 -10.23 -4.76
N HIS A 117 -11.53 -8.96 -4.40
CA HIS A 117 -12.71 -8.15 -4.69
C HIS A 117 -12.84 -7.89 -6.21
N ALA A 118 -12.46 -8.85 -7.06
CA ALA A 118 -12.33 -8.79 -8.51
C ALA A 118 -13.60 -8.29 -9.21
N ALA A 119 -14.78 -8.74 -8.79
CA ALA A 119 -16.04 -8.26 -9.35
C ALA A 119 -16.32 -6.78 -8.98
N ARG A 120 -16.00 -6.37 -7.75
CA ARG A 120 -16.01 -4.94 -7.38
C ARG A 120 -14.92 -4.16 -8.11
N HIS A 121 -13.78 -4.77 -8.38
CA HIS A 121 -12.67 -4.14 -9.08
C HIS A 121 -12.95 -3.96 -10.57
N ALA A 122 -13.54 -4.94 -11.25
CA ALA A 122 -13.96 -4.79 -12.65
C ALA A 122 -15.02 -3.69 -12.79
N ALA A 123 -15.99 -3.66 -11.86
CA ALA A 123 -16.96 -2.57 -11.79
C ALA A 123 -16.30 -1.21 -11.46
N MET A 124 -15.23 -1.20 -10.65
CA MET A 124 -14.43 0.00 -10.43
C MET A 124 -13.69 0.42 -11.69
N ASP A 125 -13.02 -0.47 -12.42
CA ASP A 125 -12.30 -0.13 -13.65
C ASP A 125 -13.26 0.49 -14.70
N ASP A 126 -14.49 -0.01 -14.79
CA ASP A 126 -15.55 0.61 -15.60
C ASP A 126 -15.97 1.98 -15.08
N ALA A 127 -16.17 2.12 -13.76
CA ALA A 127 -16.51 3.39 -13.16
C ALA A 127 -15.36 4.41 -13.24
N ILE A 128 -14.09 3.97 -13.17
CA ILE A 128 -12.88 4.78 -13.34
C ILE A 128 -12.83 5.30 -14.77
N ARG A 129 -13.03 4.41 -15.75
CA ARG A 129 -13.16 4.75 -17.18
C ARG A 129 -14.27 5.78 -17.41
N GLU A 130 -15.33 5.75 -16.63
CA GLU A 130 -16.45 6.69 -16.68
C GLU A 130 -16.25 7.95 -15.82
N GLY A 131 -15.07 8.15 -15.23
CA GLY A 131 -14.68 9.37 -14.53
C GLY A 131 -14.95 9.38 -13.03
N SER A 132 -15.28 8.25 -12.43
CA SER A 132 -15.67 8.15 -11.01
C SER A 132 -14.51 8.29 -10.02
N GLU A 133 -13.26 8.53 -10.45
CA GLU A 133 -12.12 8.76 -9.55
C GLU A 133 -12.06 10.17 -8.96
N ASP A 134 -12.99 11.07 -9.34
CA ASP A 134 -13.13 12.39 -8.71
C ASP A 134 -13.85 12.35 -7.35
N ARG A 135 -13.46 11.40 -6.49
CA ARG A 135 -14.02 11.27 -5.14
C ARG A 135 -13.02 10.59 -4.22
N VAL A 136 -12.92 11.13 -3.01
CA VAL A 136 -12.26 10.43 -1.91
C VAL A 136 -13.21 9.33 -1.45
N THR A 137 -12.76 8.07 -1.50
CA THR A 137 -13.55 6.96 -0.93
C THR A 137 -13.41 6.93 0.59
N ASP A 138 -14.44 6.43 1.28
CA ASP A 138 -14.43 6.27 2.74
C ASP A 138 -13.61 5.06 3.22
N THR A 139 -12.94 4.34 2.31
CA THR A 139 -12.36 3.02 2.59
C THR A 139 -11.34 3.08 3.72
N VAL A 140 -10.46 4.08 3.74
CA VAL A 140 -9.46 4.22 4.81
C VAL A 140 -10.16 4.41 6.15
N GLU A 141 -11.15 5.30 6.23
CA GLU A 141 -11.91 5.54 7.45
C GLU A 141 -12.67 4.31 7.92
N ARG A 142 -13.42 3.68 7.03
CA ARG A 142 -14.21 2.49 7.33
C ARG A 142 -13.35 1.30 7.75
N VAL A 143 -12.17 1.14 7.17
CA VAL A 143 -11.27 0.01 7.45
C VAL A 143 -10.39 0.26 8.67
N THR A 144 -9.94 1.50 8.87
CA THR A 144 -8.91 1.83 9.87
C THR A 144 -9.43 2.66 11.05
N GLY A 145 -10.64 3.21 10.97
CA GLY A 145 -11.21 4.15 11.94
C GLY A 145 -10.62 5.57 11.87
N ARG A 146 -9.80 5.85 10.86
CA ARG A 146 -9.13 7.16 10.65
C ARG A 146 -9.34 7.65 9.22
N PRO A 147 -9.56 8.95 9.00
CA PRO A 147 -9.71 9.49 7.66
C PRO A 147 -8.44 9.26 6.82
N ALA A 148 -8.62 9.16 5.51
CA ALA A 148 -7.52 9.14 4.55
C ALA A 148 -6.73 10.45 4.62
N ARG A 149 -5.41 10.39 4.47
CA ARG A 149 -4.57 11.58 4.32
C ARG A 149 -4.85 12.20 2.96
N ASP A 150 -5.22 13.47 2.95
CA ASP A 150 -5.41 14.20 1.70
C ASP A 150 -4.07 14.61 1.07
N PHE A 151 -4.09 14.82 -0.25
CA PHE A 151 -2.87 15.13 -1.00
C PHE A 151 -2.24 16.47 -0.59
N ARG A 152 -3.03 17.46 -0.17
CA ARG A 152 -2.51 18.78 0.24
C ARG A 152 -1.72 18.64 1.54
N THR A 153 -2.27 17.94 2.52
CA THR A 153 -1.59 17.62 3.78
C THR A 153 -0.31 16.84 3.51
N PHE A 154 -0.38 15.80 2.66
CA PHE A 154 0.81 15.07 2.22
C PHE A 154 1.87 15.99 1.58
N ALA A 155 1.47 16.83 0.62
CA ALA A 155 2.39 17.69 -0.11
C ALA A 155 3.10 18.70 0.80
N ASN A 156 2.36 19.34 1.70
CA ASN A 156 2.92 20.30 2.66
C ASN A 156 3.97 19.67 3.59
N GLU A 157 3.79 18.39 3.95
CA GLU A 157 4.67 17.69 4.86
C GLU A 157 5.89 17.09 4.14
N GLU A 158 5.75 16.67 2.89
CA GLU A 158 6.73 15.77 2.23
C GLU A 158 7.40 16.35 0.95
N ILE A 159 6.81 17.34 0.27
CA ILE A 159 7.26 17.83 -1.05
C ILE A 159 7.93 19.21 -0.95
N ARG A 160 8.98 19.35 -0.13
CA ARG A 160 9.74 20.61 -0.07
C ARG A 160 10.67 20.82 -1.26
#